data_AF-A0A852C7M7-F1
#
_entry.id   AF-A0A852C7M7-F1
#
_cell.length_a   1.000
_cell.length_b   1.000
_cell.length_c   1.000
_cell.angle_alpha   90.00
_cell.angle_beta   90.00
_cell.angle_gamma   90.00
#
_symmetry.space_group_name_H-M   'P 1'
#
loop_
_entity.id
_entity.type
_entity.pdbx_description
1 polymer ?
#
loop_
_entity_poly.entity_id
_entity_poly.type
_entity_poly.pdbx_seq_one_letter_code
_entity_poly.pdbx_strand_id
1 'polypeptide(L)'
;TKAVVFFFCCSDSKLGPAEVWTSRQALQDLYQKMLVTDLEYALDKKVEQDLWNHAFKNQITTLQGQAKNRANPNRSEVQANLSLFLEAASGFYTQLLQELCTVFNVDLPCRVKSSQLGIISNKQTHTSAIVKPQSSSCSYICQHCLVHLGDIARYRNQTSQAESYYRHAAQLVPSNGQPYNQLAILASSKGDHLTTIFYYCRSIAVKFPFPAASTNLQKALSKALESRDEVKTRWSVSDFIKAFIKFHGHVYLSKSLEKLSPLREKLEEQFKRLLFQKAFNSQQLVHITVINLFQLHHLRDFSNETEQHSYSQDEQLCWTQLLALFMSFLGVLCKCPLQNDYQEDSGAAYPLPAVKVSMDWLKLRPSVFQEAVVDERRYIWPWLISLLNSFQPHEEDLSSNNATPLPEEFELQGFLALRPSFRNLDFSKGHQAITGDKEGQQRRIRQQRLIFTGKWIADNQPRLIQCENEVGKLLFLTEIPELLLEDPSEAKESLSSQETSIIEPLSTDGSPGLKSVLSSGRSLNNNCDTGEKPMVTFKENIKPREMNREQGRIYPPKDVSRERRDYSKGIVANKNDGKKDNNKRKTEPKKCGLEKMQEAGKQNVAVQV
;
A
#
# COMPACT_ATOMS: atom_id res chain seq x y z
N THR A 1 -29.53 -26.18 -10.33
CA THR A 1 -29.91 -26.67 -11.68
C THR A 1 -30.09 -25.56 -12.70
N LYS A 2 -30.96 -24.54 -12.48
CA LYS A 2 -31.14 -23.44 -13.45
C LYS A 2 -29.88 -22.58 -13.70
N ALA A 3 -29.12 -22.25 -12.67
CA ALA A 3 -27.85 -21.51 -12.80
C ALA A 3 -26.82 -22.25 -13.66
N VAL A 4 -26.74 -23.58 -13.50
CA VAL A 4 -25.85 -24.44 -14.29
C VAL A 4 -26.21 -24.40 -15.77
N VAL A 5 -27.51 -24.39 -16.11
CA VAL A 5 -27.97 -24.27 -17.51
C VAL A 5 -27.55 -22.94 -18.12
N PHE A 6 -27.82 -21.82 -17.44
CA PHE A 6 -27.40 -20.50 -17.95
C PHE A 6 -25.89 -20.33 -18.02
N PHE A 7 -25.14 -20.94 -17.10
CA PHE A 7 -23.68 -21.00 -17.16
C PHE A 7 -23.19 -21.65 -18.46
N PHE A 8 -23.75 -22.81 -18.82
CA PHE A 8 -23.41 -23.47 -20.08
C PHE A 8 -23.80 -22.63 -21.30
N CYS A 9 -24.97 -21.99 -21.27
CA CYS A 9 -25.39 -21.08 -22.34
C CYS A 9 -24.45 -19.87 -22.52
N CYS A 10 -23.83 -19.36 -21.45
CA CYS A 10 -22.86 -18.27 -21.58
C CYS A 10 -21.54 -18.68 -22.25
N SER A 11 -21.26 -19.98 -22.36
CA SER A 11 -20.02 -20.54 -22.92
C SER A 11 -20.24 -21.34 -24.21
N ASP A 12 -21.48 -21.49 -24.66
CA ASP A 12 -21.82 -22.28 -25.85
C ASP A 12 -21.52 -21.50 -27.13
N SER A 13 -20.56 -21.99 -27.91
CA SER A 13 -20.16 -21.41 -29.20
C SER A 13 -21.26 -21.47 -30.27
N LYS A 14 -22.35 -22.21 -30.02
CA LYS A 14 -23.48 -22.37 -30.95
C LYS A 14 -24.57 -21.32 -30.77
N LEU A 15 -24.57 -20.56 -29.67
CA LEU A 15 -25.60 -19.54 -29.39
C LEU A 15 -25.24 -18.19 -30.00
N GLY A 16 -26.26 -17.48 -30.48
CA GLY A 16 -26.10 -16.16 -31.06
C GLY A 16 -25.77 -15.09 -30.00
N PRO A 17 -25.18 -13.93 -30.38
CA PRO A 17 -24.82 -12.87 -29.43
C PRO A 17 -25.97 -12.37 -28.54
N ALA A 18 -27.19 -12.30 -29.08
CA ALA A 18 -28.39 -11.89 -28.34
C ALA A 18 -28.85 -12.94 -27.32
N GLU A 19 -28.71 -14.23 -27.64
CA GLU A 19 -29.06 -15.35 -26.76
C GLU A 19 -28.07 -15.47 -25.60
N VAL A 20 -26.78 -15.27 -25.88
CA VAL A 20 -25.72 -15.21 -24.86
C VAL A 20 -25.94 -14.02 -23.92
N TRP A 21 -26.32 -12.86 -24.46
CA TRP A 21 -26.65 -11.68 -23.66
C TRP A 21 -27.84 -11.92 -22.73
N THR A 22 -28.93 -12.48 -23.27
CA THR A 22 -30.15 -12.77 -22.49
C THR A 22 -29.87 -13.82 -21.40
N SER A 23 -29.12 -14.87 -21.74
CA SER A 23 -28.70 -15.90 -20.76
C SER A 23 -27.84 -15.32 -19.65
N ARG A 24 -26.98 -14.34 -19.96
CA ARG A 24 -26.13 -13.67 -18.99
C ARG A 24 -26.94 -12.78 -18.04
N GLN A 25 -27.92 -12.03 -18.54
CA GLN A 25 -28.84 -11.27 -17.70
C GLN A 25 -29.62 -12.20 -16.76
N ALA A 26 -30.16 -13.30 -17.28
CA ALA A 26 -30.86 -14.28 -16.45
C ALA A 26 -29.96 -14.93 -15.38
N LEU A 27 -28.67 -15.14 -15.69
CA LEU A 27 -27.69 -15.63 -14.72
C LEU A 27 -27.42 -14.60 -13.62
N GLN A 28 -27.27 -13.32 -13.99
CA GLN A 28 -27.08 -12.21 -13.04
C GLN A 28 -28.27 -12.10 -12.08
N ASP A 29 -29.49 -12.06 -12.61
CA ASP A 29 -30.72 -11.96 -11.81
C ASP A 29 -30.88 -13.15 -10.85
N LEU A 30 -30.56 -14.36 -11.32
CA LEU A 30 -30.65 -15.57 -10.51
C LEU A 30 -29.65 -15.55 -9.35
N TYR A 31 -28.39 -15.20 -9.62
CA TYR A 31 -27.37 -15.13 -8.58
C TYR A 31 -27.60 -13.98 -7.60
N GLN A 32 -28.04 -12.82 -8.08
CA GLN A 32 -28.48 -11.71 -7.22
C GLN A 32 -29.61 -12.16 -6.29
N LYS A 33 -30.64 -12.82 -6.82
CA LYS A 33 -31.73 -13.35 -6.00
C LYS A 33 -31.22 -14.29 -4.91
N MET A 34 -30.32 -15.21 -5.24
CA MET A 34 -29.75 -16.15 -4.25
C MET A 34 -28.99 -15.40 -3.14
N LEU A 35 -28.15 -14.44 -3.50
CA LEU A 35 -27.37 -13.63 -2.53
C LEU A 35 -28.26 -12.82 -1.59
N VAL A 36 -29.44 -12.36 -2.06
CA VAL A 36 -30.37 -11.55 -1.28
C VAL A 36 -31.32 -12.40 -0.42
N THR A 37 -31.76 -13.56 -0.91
CA THR A 37 -32.73 -14.40 -0.18
C THR A 37 -32.09 -15.34 0.85
N ASP A 38 -30.93 -15.92 0.53
CA ASP A 38 -30.22 -16.87 1.38
C ASP A 38 -28.71 -16.75 1.17
N LEU A 39 -28.12 -15.75 1.84
CA LEU A 39 -26.71 -15.42 1.69
C LEU A 39 -25.79 -16.55 2.15
N GLU A 40 -26.12 -17.26 3.23
CA GLU A 40 -25.27 -18.33 3.76
C GLU A 40 -25.17 -19.48 2.77
N TYR A 41 -26.30 -19.90 2.19
CA TYR A 41 -26.30 -20.90 1.12
C TYR A 41 -25.54 -20.41 -0.12
N ALA A 42 -25.74 -19.15 -0.52
CA ALA A 42 -25.09 -18.59 -1.69
C ALA A 42 -23.56 -18.58 -1.54
N LEU A 43 -23.05 -18.17 -0.36
CA LEU A 43 -21.62 -18.16 -0.05
C LEU A 43 -21.03 -19.58 0.05
N ASP A 44 -21.74 -20.55 0.66
CA ASP A 44 -21.32 -21.96 0.68
C ASP A 44 -21.16 -22.52 -0.74
N LYS A 45 -22.05 -22.13 -1.65
CA LYS A 45 -22.02 -22.50 -3.07
C LYS A 45 -21.13 -21.62 -3.94
N LYS A 46 -20.41 -20.65 -3.37
CA LYS A 46 -19.51 -19.72 -4.09
C LYS A 46 -20.21 -18.95 -5.21
N VAL A 47 -21.48 -18.62 -5.01
CA VAL A 47 -22.32 -17.90 -6.00
C VAL A 47 -21.69 -16.57 -6.40
N GLU A 48 -21.08 -15.86 -5.45
CA GLU A 48 -20.42 -14.58 -5.68
C GLU A 48 -19.21 -14.71 -6.61
N GLN A 49 -18.43 -15.78 -6.45
CA GLN A 49 -17.28 -16.08 -7.31
C GLN A 49 -17.74 -16.44 -8.73
N ASP A 50 -18.76 -17.28 -8.86
CA ASP A 50 -19.30 -17.68 -10.17
C ASP A 50 -19.95 -16.49 -10.89
N LEU A 51 -20.66 -15.62 -10.15
CA LEU A 51 -21.21 -14.38 -10.67
C LEU A 51 -20.13 -13.50 -11.26
N TRP A 52 -19.06 -13.22 -10.52
CA TRP A 52 -17.94 -12.43 -11.04
C TRP A 52 -17.30 -13.10 -12.24
N ASN A 53 -16.93 -14.38 -12.13
CA ASN A 53 -16.14 -15.06 -13.14
C ASN A 53 -16.90 -15.24 -14.45
N HIS A 54 -18.14 -15.73 -14.37
CA HIS A 54 -18.88 -16.21 -15.53
C HIS A 54 -19.78 -15.15 -16.14
N ALA A 55 -20.35 -14.24 -15.34
CA ALA A 55 -21.15 -13.16 -15.88
C ALA A 55 -20.30 -11.97 -16.34
N PHE A 56 -19.10 -11.73 -15.76
CA PHE A 56 -18.32 -10.53 -16.04
C PHE A 56 -16.87 -10.80 -16.48
N LYS A 57 -16.05 -11.40 -15.63
CA LYS A 57 -14.59 -11.46 -15.77
C LYS A 57 -14.13 -12.14 -17.07
N ASN A 58 -14.76 -13.25 -17.44
CA ASN A 58 -14.42 -13.98 -18.66
C ASN A 58 -14.65 -13.09 -19.91
N GLN A 59 -15.81 -12.44 -20.00
CA GLN A 59 -16.10 -11.52 -21.10
C GLN A 59 -15.14 -10.33 -21.11
N ILE A 60 -14.90 -9.70 -19.95
CA ILE A 60 -13.98 -8.56 -19.83
C ILE A 60 -12.60 -8.95 -20.33
N THR A 61 -12.10 -10.12 -19.94
CA THR A 61 -10.77 -10.60 -20.33
C THR A 61 -10.68 -10.84 -21.84
N THR A 62 -11.70 -11.47 -22.44
CA THR A 62 -11.80 -11.67 -23.89
C THR A 62 -11.81 -10.34 -24.64
N LEU A 63 -12.67 -9.40 -24.24
CA LEU A 63 -12.77 -8.07 -24.87
C LEU A 63 -11.48 -7.26 -24.71
N GLN A 64 -10.84 -7.30 -23.54
CA GLN A 64 -9.54 -6.65 -23.30
C GLN A 64 -8.44 -7.23 -24.21
N GLY A 65 -8.40 -8.56 -24.39
CA GLY A 65 -7.47 -9.21 -25.30
C GLY A 65 -7.66 -8.75 -26.75
N GLN A 66 -8.92 -8.74 -27.21
CA GLN A 66 -9.28 -8.30 -28.55
C GLN A 66 -9.03 -6.79 -28.78
N ALA A 67 -9.24 -5.94 -27.78
CA ALA A 67 -9.01 -4.50 -27.86
C ALA A 67 -7.52 -4.09 -27.82
N LYS A 68 -6.67 -4.92 -27.19
CA LYS A 68 -5.22 -4.73 -27.15
C LYS A 68 -4.52 -5.26 -28.41
N ASN A 69 -5.14 -6.20 -29.14
CA ASN A 69 -4.58 -6.76 -30.35
C ASN A 69 -4.61 -5.73 -31.51
N ARG A 70 -3.43 -5.24 -31.91
CA ARG A 70 -3.28 -4.25 -33.00
C ARG A 70 -3.66 -4.81 -34.38
N ALA A 71 -3.65 -6.14 -34.55
CA ALA A 71 -4.04 -6.79 -35.79
C ALA A 71 -5.56 -6.98 -35.95
N ASN A 72 -6.36 -6.62 -34.94
CA ASN A 72 -7.80 -6.75 -35.00
C ASN A 72 -8.44 -5.57 -35.79
N PRO A 73 -9.09 -5.82 -36.94
CA PRO A 73 -9.72 -4.76 -37.73
C PRO A 73 -10.86 -4.07 -36.97
N ASN A 74 -11.53 -4.78 -36.06
CA ASN A 74 -12.68 -4.28 -35.30
C ASN A 74 -12.27 -3.70 -33.93
N ARG A 75 -11.00 -3.33 -33.75
CA ARG A 75 -10.46 -2.91 -32.45
C ARG A 75 -11.23 -1.76 -31.80
N SER A 76 -11.63 -0.75 -32.58
CA SER A 76 -12.38 0.41 -32.07
C SER A 76 -13.77 0.01 -31.56
N GLU A 77 -14.47 -0.82 -32.32
CA GLU A 77 -15.79 -1.34 -31.95
C GLU A 77 -15.71 -2.23 -30.71
N VAL A 78 -14.73 -3.13 -30.64
CA VAL A 78 -14.48 -3.96 -29.45
C VAL A 78 -14.18 -3.09 -28.22
N GLN A 79 -13.43 -2.01 -28.38
CA GLN A 79 -13.16 -1.06 -27.29
C GLN A 79 -14.43 -0.32 -26.83
N ALA A 80 -15.31 0.06 -27.75
CA ALA A 80 -16.62 0.65 -27.41
C ALA A 80 -17.50 -0.37 -26.67
N ASN A 81 -17.58 -1.60 -27.17
CA ASN A 81 -18.32 -2.70 -26.55
C ASN A 81 -17.78 -3.03 -25.15
N LEU A 82 -16.45 -3.03 -24.96
CA LEU A 82 -15.83 -3.19 -23.65
C LEU A 82 -16.24 -2.07 -22.69
N SER A 83 -16.28 -0.83 -23.17
CA SER A 83 -16.62 0.33 -22.35
C SER A 83 -18.08 0.26 -21.87
N LEU A 84 -19.01 -0.04 -22.78
CA LEU A 84 -20.43 -0.27 -22.45
C LEU A 84 -20.61 -1.45 -21.48
N PHE A 85 -19.87 -2.55 -21.71
CA PHE A 85 -19.94 -3.72 -20.82
C PHE A 85 -19.45 -3.40 -19.40
N LEU A 86 -18.38 -2.60 -19.28
CA LEU A 86 -17.86 -2.16 -17.98
C LEU A 86 -18.80 -1.18 -17.28
N GLU A 87 -19.51 -0.33 -18.02
CA GLU A 87 -20.54 0.55 -17.45
C GLU A 87 -21.73 -0.25 -16.92
N ALA A 88 -22.23 -1.21 -17.71
CA ALA A 88 -23.29 -2.13 -17.27
C ALA A 88 -22.87 -2.93 -16.04
N ALA A 89 -21.64 -3.46 -16.01
CA ALA A 89 -21.09 -4.16 -14.86
C ALA A 89 -20.99 -3.26 -13.62
N SER A 90 -20.58 -2.00 -13.79
CA SER A 90 -20.53 -1.02 -12.71
C SER A 90 -21.93 -0.75 -12.15
N GLY A 91 -22.93 -0.62 -13.02
CA GLY A 91 -24.33 -0.45 -12.64
C GLY A 91 -24.86 -1.63 -11.83
N PHE A 92 -24.64 -2.85 -12.33
CA PHE A 92 -25.04 -4.09 -11.66
C PHE A 92 -24.48 -4.19 -10.24
N TYR A 93 -23.16 -4.07 -10.04
CA TYR A 93 -22.56 -4.18 -8.70
C TYR A 93 -22.94 -3.02 -7.77
N THR A 94 -23.21 -1.83 -8.31
CA THR A 94 -23.70 -0.70 -7.51
C THR A 94 -25.11 -0.98 -6.99
N GLN A 95 -26.00 -1.49 -7.85
CA GLN A 95 -27.36 -1.87 -7.48
C GLN A 95 -27.37 -3.04 -6.48
N LEU A 96 -26.59 -4.09 -6.75
CA LEU A 96 -26.45 -5.25 -5.86
C LEU A 96 -25.96 -4.82 -4.47
N LEU A 97 -24.93 -3.97 -4.40
CA LEU A 97 -24.43 -3.44 -3.13
C LEU A 97 -25.52 -2.67 -2.38
N GLN A 98 -26.25 -1.78 -3.07
CA GLN A 98 -27.35 -1.03 -2.44
C GLN A 98 -28.43 -1.96 -1.87
N GLU A 99 -28.83 -2.98 -2.63
CA GLU A 99 -29.83 -3.96 -2.21
C GLU A 99 -29.37 -4.74 -0.97
N LEU A 100 -28.16 -5.32 -1.01
CA LEU A 100 -27.58 -6.04 0.13
C LEU A 100 -27.49 -5.17 1.39
N CYS A 101 -27.11 -3.89 1.23
CA CYS A 101 -27.05 -2.95 2.35
C CYS A 101 -28.43 -2.61 2.92
N THR A 102 -29.45 -2.49 2.06
CA THR A 102 -30.83 -2.23 2.49
C THR A 102 -31.43 -3.44 3.19
N VAL A 103 -31.28 -4.64 2.61
CA VAL A 103 -31.90 -5.88 3.10
C VAL A 103 -31.23 -6.36 4.39
N PHE A 104 -29.90 -6.29 4.47
CA PHE A 104 -29.15 -6.78 5.63
C PHE A 104 -28.77 -5.68 6.64
N ASN A 105 -29.23 -4.45 6.42
CA ASN A 105 -28.98 -3.29 7.28
C ASN A 105 -27.48 -3.04 7.57
N VAL A 106 -26.63 -3.15 6.54
CA VAL A 106 -25.20 -2.84 6.64
C VAL A 106 -25.03 -1.32 6.51
N ASP A 107 -24.39 -0.71 7.50
CA ASP A 107 -24.04 0.72 7.46
C ASP A 107 -22.67 0.89 6.81
N LEU A 108 -22.66 1.20 5.51
CA LEU A 108 -21.44 1.58 4.82
C LEU A 108 -21.22 3.10 4.92
N PRO A 109 -20.00 3.56 5.26
CA PRO A 109 -19.68 4.99 5.37
C PRO A 109 -20.00 5.83 4.11
N CYS A 110 -20.10 5.21 2.93
CA CYS A 110 -20.34 5.87 1.64
C CYS A 110 -21.80 5.77 1.18
N ARG A 111 -22.66 5.12 1.97
CA ARG A 111 -24.06 4.90 1.62
C ARG A 111 -24.85 6.16 1.95
N VAL A 112 -25.35 6.83 0.91
CA VAL A 112 -26.45 7.78 1.09
C VAL A 112 -27.70 6.96 1.39
N LYS A 113 -28.26 7.09 2.59
CA LYS A 113 -29.51 6.39 2.94
C LYS A 113 -30.64 7.05 2.13
N SER A 114 -31.53 6.27 1.51
CA SER A 114 -32.67 6.83 0.76
C SER A 114 -33.56 7.72 1.63
N SER A 115 -33.56 7.50 2.95
CA SER A 115 -34.19 8.37 3.95
C SER A 115 -33.54 9.76 4.07
N GLN A 116 -32.24 9.90 3.77
CA GLN A 116 -31.50 11.16 3.81
C GLN A 116 -31.69 12.01 2.54
N LEU A 117 -32.10 11.40 1.42
CA LEU A 117 -32.42 12.13 0.18
C LEU A 117 -33.89 12.60 0.11
N GLY A 118 -34.74 12.22 1.06
CA GLY A 118 -36.15 12.60 1.10
C GLY A 118 -37.02 11.98 0.00
N ILE A 119 -36.49 11.01 -0.77
CA ILE A 119 -37.14 10.56 -2.01
C ILE A 119 -38.19 9.45 -1.75
N ILE A 120 -37.96 8.47 -0.85
CA ILE A 120 -38.93 7.38 -0.60
C ILE A 120 -38.78 6.80 0.82
N SER A 121 -39.88 6.74 1.59
CA SER A 121 -40.01 5.82 2.73
C SER A 121 -40.09 4.40 2.19
N ASN A 122 -39.02 3.61 2.34
CA ASN A 122 -38.90 2.28 1.76
C ASN A 122 -39.85 1.28 2.46
N LYS A 123 -41.15 1.31 2.13
CA LYS A 123 -42.04 0.16 2.29
C LYS A 123 -41.77 -0.79 1.13
N GLN A 124 -40.66 -1.52 1.20
CA GLN A 124 -40.40 -2.58 0.24
C GLN A 124 -41.22 -3.81 0.60
N THR A 125 -42.25 -4.05 -0.20
CA THR A 125 -43.05 -5.27 -0.26
C THR A 125 -42.25 -6.36 -0.98
N HIS A 126 -41.38 -7.09 -0.27
CA HIS A 126 -40.86 -8.38 -0.75
C HIS A 126 -41.36 -9.48 0.17
N THR A 127 -42.29 -10.28 -0.36
CA THR A 127 -43.04 -11.37 0.29
C THR A 127 -42.30 -12.72 0.24
N SER A 128 -40.97 -12.72 0.12
CA SER A 128 -40.14 -13.93 0.20
C SER A 128 -39.45 -13.97 1.56
N ALA A 129 -39.51 -15.12 2.25
CA ALA A 129 -38.82 -15.32 3.52
C ALA A 129 -37.30 -15.17 3.31
N ILE A 130 -36.75 -14.03 3.74
CA ILE A 130 -35.31 -13.79 3.74
C ILE A 130 -34.72 -14.50 4.95
N VAL A 131 -33.74 -15.37 4.72
CA VAL A 131 -33.00 -16.02 5.81
C VAL A 131 -32.04 -14.99 6.41
N LYS A 132 -32.13 -14.76 7.72
CA LYS A 132 -31.28 -13.78 8.40
C LYS A 132 -29.81 -14.25 8.37
N PRO A 133 -28.90 -13.53 7.69
CA PRO A 133 -27.50 -13.93 7.58
C PRO A 133 -26.66 -13.53 8.79
N GLN A 134 -25.44 -14.07 8.86
CA GLN A 134 -24.43 -13.62 9.82
C GLN A 134 -23.89 -12.24 9.45
N SER A 135 -23.60 -11.40 10.44
CA SER A 135 -23.05 -10.06 10.19
C SER A 135 -21.71 -10.10 9.45
N SER A 136 -20.88 -11.12 9.69
CA SER A 136 -19.62 -11.36 8.98
C SER A 136 -19.84 -11.65 7.50
N SER A 137 -20.85 -12.46 7.16
CA SER A 137 -21.25 -12.79 5.80
C SER A 137 -21.72 -11.54 5.04
N CYS A 138 -22.49 -10.68 5.70
CA CYS A 138 -22.92 -9.39 5.14
C CYS A 138 -21.73 -8.47 4.82
N SER A 139 -20.79 -8.31 5.75
CA SER A 139 -19.58 -7.51 5.54
C SER A 139 -18.72 -8.09 4.41
N TYR A 140 -18.60 -9.42 4.35
CA TYR A 140 -17.87 -10.12 3.29
C TYR A 140 -18.47 -9.85 1.90
N ILE A 141 -19.77 -10.04 1.71
CA ILE A 141 -20.38 -9.86 0.38
C ILE A 141 -20.37 -8.39 -0.06
N CYS A 142 -20.51 -7.45 0.89
CA CYS A 142 -20.35 -6.03 0.60
C CYS A 142 -18.90 -5.69 0.21
N GLN A 143 -17.91 -6.25 0.90
CA GLN A 143 -16.51 -6.12 0.52
C GLN A 143 -16.25 -6.69 -0.87
N HIS A 144 -16.80 -7.87 -1.18
CA HIS A 144 -16.68 -8.52 -2.48
C HIS A 144 -17.20 -7.61 -3.62
N CYS A 145 -18.37 -7.00 -3.43
CA CYS A 145 -18.93 -6.03 -4.38
C CYS A 145 -18.01 -4.81 -4.57
N LEU A 146 -17.48 -4.24 -3.48
CA LEU A 146 -16.57 -3.09 -3.55
C LEU A 146 -15.25 -3.45 -4.26
N VAL A 147 -14.69 -4.63 -4.03
CA VAL A 147 -13.49 -5.08 -4.75
C VAL A 147 -13.75 -5.11 -6.25
N HIS A 148 -14.88 -5.67 -6.68
CA HIS A 148 -15.19 -5.76 -8.11
C HIS A 148 -15.61 -4.42 -8.73
N LEU A 149 -16.25 -3.52 -7.99
CA LEU A 149 -16.39 -2.11 -8.39
C LEU A 149 -15.02 -1.44 -8.58
N GLY A 150 -14.07 -1.73 -7.71
CA GLY A 150 -12.68 -1.31 -7.86
C GLY A 150 -12.00 -1.90 -9.10
N ASP A 151 -12.22 -3.18 -9.39
CA ASP A 151 -11.67 -3.85 -10.58
C ASP A 151 -12.22 -3.22 -11.87
N ILE A 152 -13.53 -2.99 -11.91
CA ILE A 152 -14.24 -2.37 -13.03
C ILE A 152 -13.74 -0.93 -13.24
N ALA A 153 -13.65 -0.12 -12.17
CA ALA A 153 -13.11 1.23 -12.24
C ALA A 153 -11.67 1.23 -12.77
N ARG A 154 -10.83 0.29 -12.32
CA ARG A 154 -9.46 0.14 -12.84
C ARG A 154 -9.46 -0.24 -14.32
N TYR A 155 -10.34 -1.13 -14.77
CA TYR A 155 -10.46 -1.49 -16.19
C TYR A 155 -10.97 -0.33 -17.06
N ARG A 156 -11.69 0.62 -16.47
CA ARG A 156 -12.10 1.91 -17.08
C ARG A 156 -11.01 2.99 -16.99
N ASN A 157 -9.83 2.68 -16.45
CA ASN A 157 -8.74 3.63 -16.15
C ASN A 157 -9.14 4.77 -15.18
N GLN A 158 -10.12 4.53 -14.30
CA GLN A 158 -10.55 5.46 -13.26
C GLN A 158 -9.79 5.20 -11.96
N THR A 159 -8.49 5.48 -11.95
CA THR A 159 -7.55 5.11 -10.89
C THR A 159 -7.99 5.58 -9.49
N SER A 160 -8.38 6.85 -9.34
CA SER A 160 -8.81 7.39 -8.03
C SER A 160 -10.09 6.72 -7.51
N GLN A 161 -11.02 6.42 -8.40
CA GLN A 161 -12.26 5.72 -8.07
C GLN A 161 -11.98 4.28 -7.63
N ALA A 162 -11.10 3.57 -8.36
CA ALA A 162 -10.69 2.22 -8.01
C ALA A 162 -10.03 2.17 -6.62
N GLU A 163 -9.15 3.13 -6.34
CA GLU A 163 -8.47 3.27 -5.06
C GLU A 163 -9.46 3.48 -3.90
N SER A 164 -10.45 4.35 -4.08
CA SER A 164 -11.51 4.58 -3.09
C SER A 164 -12.29 3.30 -2.81
N TYR A 165 -12.71 2.57 -3.85
CA TYR A 165 -13.42 1.30 -3.68
C TYR A 165 -12.59 0.26 -2.92
N TYR A 166 -11.31 0.07 -3.25
CA TYR A 166 -10.47 -0.88 -2.53
C TYR A 166 -10.20 -0.47 -1.08
N ARG A 167 -10.07 0.83 -0.79
CA ARG A 167 -9.93 1.31 0.60
C ARG A 167 -11.18 1.03 1.42
N HIS A 168 -12.36 1.31 0.88
CA HIS A 168 -13.62 0.98 1.56
C HIS A 168 -13.80 -0.52 1.73
N ALA A 169 -13.40 -1.31 0.72
CA ALA A 169 -13.38 -2.77 0.84
C ALA A 169 -12.47 -3.22 2.00
N ALA A 170 -11.24 -2.72 2.08
CA ALA A 170 -10.29 -3.06 3.13
C ALA A 170 -10.81 -2.71 4.55
N GLN A 171 -11.58 -1.64 4.69
CA GLN A 171 -12.16 -1.22 5.97
C GLN A 171 -13.25 -2.16 6.48
N LEU A 172 -14.05 -2.75 5.58
CA LEU A 172 -15.15 -3.63 5.98
C LEU A 172 -14.67 -4.95 6.59
N VAL A 173 -13.67 -5.57 5.96
CA VAL A 173 -13.08 -6.83 6.44
C VAL A 173 -11.55 -6.74 6.34
N PRO A 174 -10.89 -6.10 7.32
CA PRO A 174 -9.43 -5.90 7.32
C PRO A 174 -8.62 -7.18 7.41
N SER A 175 -9.27 -8.29 7.78
CA SER A 175 -8.67 -9.63 7.81
C SER A 175 -8.53 -10.27 6.43
N ASN A 176 -9.13 -9.71 5.37
CA ASN A 176 -9.03 -10.24 4.00
C ASN A 176 -7.90 -9.55 3.23
N GLY A 177 -6.98 -10.34 2.68
CA GLY A 177 -5.82 -9.84 1.94
C GLY A 177 -6.15 -9.22 0.57
N GLN A 178 -7.27 -9.61 -0.04
CA GLN A 178 -7.54 -9.31 -1.45
C GLN A 178 -7.54 -7.80 -1.79
N PRO A 179 -8.21 -6.91 -1.04
CA PRO A 179 -8.21 -5.48 -1.35
C PRO A 179 -6.80 -4.87 -1.35
N TYR A 180 -5.94 -5.31 -0.42
CA TYR A 180 -4.55 -4.83 -0.34
C TYR A 180 -3.74 -5.24 -1.56
N ASN A 181 -3.88 -6.48 -2.06
CA ASN A 181 -3.23 -6.87 -3.31
C ASN A 181 -3.66 -5.97 -4.49
N GLN A 182 -4.94 -5.59 -4.56
CA GLN A 182 -5.42 -4.71 -5.62
C GLN A 182 -4.88 -3.28 -5.47
N LEU A 183 -4.75 -2.77 -4.24
CA LEU A 183 -4.08 -1.50 -3.95
C LEU A 183 -2.59 -1.53 -4.31
N ALA A 184 -1.89 -2.65 -4.10
CA ALA A 184 -0.51 -2.84 -4.51
C ALA A 184 -0.34 -2.76 -6.04
N ILE A 185 -1.23 -3.41 -6.79
CA ILE A 185 -1.24 -3.33 -8.26
C ILE A 185 -1.45 -1.90 -8.73
N LEU A 186 -2.36 -1.16 -8.06
CA LEU A 186 -2.64 0.23 -8.38
C LEU A 186 -1.44 1.14 -8.09
N ALA A 187 -0.81 0.98 -6.92
CA ALA A 187 0.41 1.70 -6.55
C ALA A 187 1.56 1.41 -7.54
N SER A 188 1.72 0.14 -7.92
CA SER A 188 2.73 -0.27 -8.90
C SER A 188 2.52 0.37 -10.25
N SER A 189 1.27 0.56 -10.69
CA SER A 189 0.95 1.22 -11.96
C SER A 189 1.32 2.70 -11.98
N LYS A 190 1.40 3.35 -10.81
CA LYS A 190 1.83 4.74 -10.63
C LYS A 190 3.34 4.89 -10.43
N GLY A 191 4.09 3.79 -10.35
CA GLY A 191 5.52 3.81 -10.03
C GLY A 191 5.84 4.02 -8.54
N ASP A 192 4.84 3.91 -7.65
CA ASP A 192 5.04 4.04 -6.21
C ASP A 192 5.50 2.71 -5.60
N HIS A 193 6.82 2.49 -5.62
CA HIS A 193 7.42 1.23 -5.19
C HIS A 193 7.28 0.96 -3.69
N LEU A 194 7.39 1.98 -2.84
CA LEU A 194 7.27 1.80 -1.38
C LEU A 194 5.86 1.34 -1.02
N THR A 195 4.84 2.05 -1.51
CA THR A 195 3.44 1.72 -1.28
C THR A 195 3.06 0.37 -1.90
N THR A 196 3.66 0.00 -3.04
CA THR A 196 3.48 -1.33 -3.65
C THR A 196 3.92 -2.45 -2.71
N ILE A 197 5.14 -2.37 -2.18
CA ILE A 197 5.67 -3.38 -1.26
C ILE A 197 4.86 -3.41 0.03
N PHE A 198 4.55 -2.24 0.59
CA PHE A 198 3.68 -2.12 1.76
C PHE A 198 2.36 -2.87 1.58
N TYR A 199 1.64 -2.64 0.49
CA TYR A 199 0.35 -3.28 0.27
C TYR A 199 0.44 -4.78 -0.02
N TYR A 200 1.51 -5.26 -0.66
CA TYR A 200 1.74 -6.71 -0.75
C TYR A 200 2.00 -7.32 0.63
N CYS A 201 2.83 -6.70 1.47
CA CYS A 201 3.03 -7.12 2.85
C CYS A 201 1.71 -7.14 3.64
N ARG A 202 0.87 -6.09 3.50
CA ARG A 202 -0.47 -6.04 4.12
C ARG A 202 -1.39 -7.14 3.61
N SER A 203 -1.33 -7.48 2.33
CA SER A 203 -2.13 -8.56 1.74
C SER A 203 -1.74 -9.95 2.24
N ILE A 204 -0.50 -10.12 2.73
CA ILE A 204 0.03 -11.38 3.22
C ILE A 204 -0.17 -11.49 4.74
N ALA A 205 0.15 -10.44 5.49
CA ALA A 205 0.09 -10.43 6.95
C ALA A 205 -1.30 -10.07 7.50
N VAL A 206 -2.30 -10.88 7.14
CA VAL A 206 -3.67 -10.83 7.66
C VAL A 206 -4.17 -12.25 7.97
N LYS A 207 -5.34 -12.38 8.63
CA LYS A 207 -5.91 -13.70 8.97
C LYS A 207 -6.24 -14.55 7.73
N PHE A 208 -6.64 -13.92 6.64
CA PHE A 208 -6.96 -14.58 5.37
C PHE A 208 -6.09 -13.97 4.25
N PRO A 209 -4.83 -14.41 4.11
CA PRO A 209 -3.91 -13.89 3.10
C PRO A 209 -4.42 -14.13 1.69
N PHE A 210 -4.13 -13.21 0.77
CA PHE A 210 -4.43 -13.44 -0.65
C PHE A 210 -3.25 -14.17 -1.33
N PRO A 211 -3.42 -15.42 -1.82
CA PRO A 211 -2.29 -16.25 -2.26
C PRO A 211 -1.41 -15.61 -3.35
N ALA A 212 -2.00 -14.86 -4.28
CA ALA A 212 -1.24 -14.24 -5.36
C ALA A 212 -0.30 -13.12 -4.85
N ALA A 213 -0.53 -12.55 -3.67
CA ALA A 213 0.30 -11.48 -3.12
C ALA A 213 1.72 -11.95 -2.81
N SER A 214 1.90 -13.16 -2.28
CA SER A 214 3.24 -13.72 -2.02
C SER A 214 4.04 -13.89 -3.31
N THR A 215 3.40 -14.41 -4.37
CA THR A 215 4.03 -14.52 -5.70
C THR A 215 4.35 -13.15 -6.30
N ASN A 216 3.46 -12.18 -6.13
CA ASN A 216 3.68 -10.82 -6.65
C ASN A 216 4.82 -10.10 -5.90
N LEU A 217 4.88 -10.24 -4.57
CA LEU A 217 5.96 -9.70 -3.74
C LEU A 217 7.30 -10.34 -4.13
N GLN A 218 7.35 -11.67 -4.23
CA GLN A 218 8.55 -12.40 -4.66
C GLN A 218 9.05 -11.88 -6.02
N LYS A 219 8.16 -11.70 -7.00
CA LYS A 219 8.53 -11.15 -8.32
C LYS A 219 9.03 -9.70 -8.23
N ALA A 220 8.38 -8.86 -7.43
CA ALA A 220 8.77 -7.46 -7.25
C ALA A 220 10.16 -7.36 -6.61
N LEU A 221 10.43 -8.16 -5.58
CA LEU A 221 11.72 -8.20 -4.88
C LEU A 221 12.83 -8.79 -5.76
N SER A 222 12.58 -9.90 -6.47
CA SER A 222 13.54 -10.46 -7.42
C SER A 222 13.95 -9.43 -8.49
N LYS A 223 12.96 -8.71 -9.05
CA LYS A 223 13.22 -7.62 -10.00
C LYS A 223 14.02 -6.48 -9.38
N ALA A 224 13.78 -6.13 -8.12
CA ALA A 224 14.54 -5.11 -7.42
C ALA A 224 16.02 -5.52 -7.25
N LEU A 225 16.27 -6.80 -6.95
CA LEU A 225 17.63 -7.35 -6.80
C LEU A 225 18.42 -7.43 -8.12
N GLU A 226 17.76 -7.43 -9.27
CA GLU A 226 18.43 -7.38 -10.59
C GLU A 226 19.05 -6.01 -10.90
N SER A 227 18.63 -4.96 -10.21
CA SER A 227 19.19 -3.62 -10.42
C SER A 227 20.57 -3.47 -9.79
N ARG A 228 21.48 -2.75 -10.46
CA ARG A 228 22.85 -2.50 -9.96
C ARG A 228 22.85 -1.82 -8.60
N ASP A 229 23.86 -2.12 -7.80
CA ASP A 229 24.03 -1.50 -6.48
C ASP A 229 24.23 0.01 -6.60
N GLU A 230 23.71 0.77 -5.64
CA GLU A 230 23.80 2.23 -5.65
C GLU A 230 25.23 2.66 -5.27
N VAL A 231 25.97 3.20 -6.24
CA VAL A 231 27.36 3.67 -6.05
C VAL A 231 27.39 5.08 -5.43
N LYS A 232 26.25 5.79 -5.41
CA LYS A 232 26.15 7.15 -4.89
C LYS A 232 26.42 7.17 -3.38
N THR A 233 27.24 8.12 -2.94
CA THR A 233 27.50 8.37 -1.52
C THR A 233 26.31 9.05 -0.82
N ARG A 234 25.55 9.88 -1.55
CA ARG A 234 24.37 10.62 -1.06
C ARG A 234 23.12 10.22 -1.85
N TRP A 235 22.10 9.70 -1.16
CA TRP A 235 20.88 9.18 -1.77
C TRP A 235 19.74 10.20 -1.84
N SER A 236 18.98 10.20 -2.93
CA SER A 236 17.64 10.77 -2.92
C SER A 236 16.66 9.87 -2.18
N VAL A 237 15.43 10.33 -1.92
CA VAL A 237 14.35 9.48 -1.38
C VAL A 237 14.11 8.26 -2.27
N SER A 238 14.19 8.43 -3.60
CA SER A 238 14.02 7.31 -4.55
C SER A 238 15.16 6.28 -4.43
N ASP A 239 16.41 6.75 -4.33
CA ASP A 239 17.56 5.85 -4.18
C ASP A 239 17.46 5.08 -2.85
N PHE A 240 17.09 5.77 -1.75
CA PHE A 240 16.84 5.14 -0.45
C PHE A 240 15.74 4.08 -0.52
N ILE A 241 14.58 4.38 -1.13
CA ILE A 241 13.48 3.43 -1.25
C ILE A 241 13.91 2.19 -2.04
N LYS A 242 14.68 2.36 -3.13
CA LYS A 242 15.20 1.21 -3.89
C LYS A 242 16.15 0.36 -3.05
N ALA A 243 17.08 0.98 -2.33
CA ALA A 243 18.01 0.28 -1.44
C ALA A 243 17.28 -0.45 -0.31
N PHE A 244 16.27 0.19 0.28
CA PHE A 244 15.42 -0.40 1.32
C PHE A 244 14.66 -1.63 0.81
N ILE A 245 14.06 -1.53 -0.38
CA ILE A 245 13.37 -2.67 -1.02
C ILE A 245 14.35 -3.81 -1.34
N LYS A 246 15.59 -3.50 -1.76
CA LYS A 246 16.62 -4.52 -1.96
C LYS A 246 17.01 -5.22 -0.67
N PHE A 247 17.18 -4.49 0.42
CA PHE A 247 17.46 -5.06 1.74
C PHE A 247 16.40 -6.10 2.11
N HIS A 248 15.12 -5.71 1.99
CA HIS A 248 13.99 -6.61 2.19
C HIS A 248 13.92 -7.76 1.18
N GLY A 249 14.41 -7.54 -0.05
CA GLY A 249 14.55 -8.59 -1.06
C GLY A 249 15.59 -9.64 -0.70
N HIS A 250 16.75 -9.23 -0.18
CA HIS A 250 17.79 -10.13 0.30
C HIS A 250 17.29 -10.99 1.47
N VAL A 251 16.58 -10.38 2.41
CA VAL A 251 15.99 -11.08 3.57
C VAL A 251 14.88 -12.04 3.13
N TYR A 252 13.87 -11.56 2.39
CA TYR A 252 12.69 -12.38 2.03
C TYR A 252 13.01 -13.56 1.11
N LEU A 253 14.01 -13.40 0.23
CA LEU A 253 14.40 -14.42 -0.74
C LEU A 253 15.60 -15.26 -0.26
N SER A 254 16.14 -14.97 0.93
CA SER A 254 17.37 -15.56 1.47
C SER A 254 18.49 -15.64 0.42
N LYS A 255 18.77 -14.52 -0.25
CA LYS A 255 19.69 -14.47 -1.40
C LYS A 255 20.72 -13.37 -1.24
N SER A 256 21.99 -13.68 -1.50
CA SER A 256 23.12 -12.74 -1.43
C SER A 256 23.18 -12.00 -0.08
N LEU A 257 23.14 -12.77 1.01
CA LEU A 257 23.06 -12.27 2.38
C LEU A 257 24.32 -11.51 2.82
N GLU A 258 25.45 -11.74 2.15
CA GLU A 258 26.69 -10.98 2.30
C GLU A 258 26.51 -9.47 2.07
N LYS A 259 25.46 -9.06 1.34
CA LYS A 259 25.14 -7.65 1.10
C LYS A 259 24.42 -6.97 2.26
N LEU A 260 23.86 -7.72 3.22
CA LEU A 260 22.98 -7.16 4.26
C LEU A 260 23.70 -6.17 5.17
N SER A 261 24.88 -6.52 5.69
CA SER A 261 25.61 -5.65 6.64
C SER A 261 25.99 -4.28 6.04
N PRO A 262 26.69 -4.20 4.88
CA PRO A 262 27.04 -2.90 4.31
C PRO A 262 25.80 -2.11 3.85
N LEU A 263 24.76 -2.80 3.36
CA LEU A 263 23.52 -2.16 2.94
C LEU A 263 22.74 -1.59 4.14
N ARG A 264 22.70 -2.32 5.27
CA ARG A 264 22.10 -1.87 6.53
C ARG A 264 22.77 -0.59 7.00
N GLU A 265 24.09 -0.60 7.14
CA GLU A 265 24.85 0.57 7.62
C GLU A 265 24.60 1.79 6.73
N LYS A 266 24.58 1.59 5.41
CA LYS A 266 24.28 2.69 4.48
C LYS A 266 22.83 3.17 4.58
N LEU A 267 21.87 2.26 4.77
CA LEU A 267 20.47 2.62 5.00
C LEU A 267 20.31 3.44 6.28
N GLU A 268 20.96 3.05 7.38
CA GLU A 268 20.92 3.78 8.66
C GLU A 268 21.46 5.21 8.50
N GLU A 269 22.62 5.36 7.87
CA GLU A 269 23.24 6.67 7.60
C GLU A 269 22.32 7.56 6.74
N GLN A 270 21.81 7.02 5.64
CA GLN A 270 20.99 7.78 4.70
C GLN A 270 19.58 8.06 5.24
N PHE A 271 19.00 7.17 6.03
CA PHE A 271 17.73 7.38 6.71
C PHE A 271 17.83 8.54 7.68
N LYS A 272 18.86 8.57 8.55
CA LYS A 272 19.15 9.69 9.46
C LYS A 272 19.19 11.02 8.72
N ARG A 273 19.99 11.10 7.65
CA ARG A 273 20.13 12.33 6.87
C ARG A 273 18.83 12.77 6.20
N LEU A 274 18.10 11.84 5.57
CA LEU A 274 16.87 12.16 4.84
C LEU A 274 15.72 12.52 5.79
N LEU A 275 15.63 11.87 6.95
CA LEU A 275 14.63 12.19 7.97
C LEU A 275 14.85 13.61 8.50
N PHE A 276 16.06 13.97 8.93
CA PHE A 276 16.31 15.34 9.42
C PHE A 276 16.14 16.42 8.33
N GLN A 277 16.27 16.06 7.05
CA GLN A 277 15.95 16.93 5.92
C GLN A 277 14.45 17.01 5.58
N LYS A 278 13.57 16.42 6.42
CA LYS A 278 12.11 16.35 6.21
C LYS A 278 11.73 15.75 4.86
N ALA A 279 12.54 14.81 4.36
CA ALA A 279 12.37 14.23 3.03
C ALA A 279 11.23 13.20 2.94
N PHE A 280 10.75 12.71 4.09
CA PHE A 280 9.64 11.76 4.19
C PHE A 280 8.43 12.39 4.86
N ASN A 281 7.23 11.98 4.44
CA ASN A 281 6.01 12.26 5.20
C ASN A 281 5.70 11.12 6.20
N SER A 282 4.78 11.36 7.12
CA SER A 282 4.40 10.39 8.16
C SER A 282 3.94 9.04 7.60
N GLN A 283 3.20 9.04 6.49
CA GLN A 283 2.71 7.81 5.85
C GLN A 283 3.86 6.96 5.30
N GLN A 284 4.84 7.58 4.64
CA GLN A 284 6.02 6.87 4.15
C GLN A 284 6.82 6.23 5.31
N LEU A 285 6.93 6.92 6.44
CA LEU A 285 7.58 6.37 7.64
C LEU A 285 6.81 5.18 8.21
N VAL A 286 5.48 5.27 8.28
CA VAL A 286 4.62 4.13 8.67
C VAL A 286 4.80 2.97 7.71
N HIS A 287 4.85 3.20 6.39
CA HIS A 287 5.09 2.13 5.41
C HIS A 287 6.46 1.47 5.59
N ILE A 288 7.52 2.25 5.79
CA ILE A 288 8.87 1.74 6.08
C ILE A 288 8.85 0.87 7.35
N THR A 289 8.27 1.37 8.45
CA THR A 289 8.14 0.63 9.70
C THR A 289 7.35 -0.67 9.51
N VAL A 290 6.22 -0.63 8.81
CA VAL A 290 5.37 -1.81 8.62
C VAL A 290 6.03 -2.86 7.75
N ILE A 291 6.84 -2.48 6.76
CA ILE A 291 7.63 -3.43 5.98
C ILE A 291 8.71 -4.09 6.86
N ASN A 292 9.35 -3.35 7.76
CA ASN A 292 10.24 -3.93 8.78
C ASN A 292 9.51 -4.92 9.68
N LEU A 293 8.36 -4.53 10.23
CA LEU A 293 7.55 -5.39 11.09
C LEU A 293 7.01 -6.63 10.37
N PHE A 294 6.66 -6.50 9.09
CA PHE A 294 6.25 -7.63 8.25
C PHE A 294 7.35 -8.68 8.20
N GLN A 295 8.58 -8.29 7.86
CA GLN A 295 9.67 -9.25 7.76
C GLN A 295 10.08 -9.80 9.13
N LEU A 296 10.08 -8.98 10.18
CA LEU A 296 10.39 -9.45 11.54
C LEU A 296 9.39 -10.54 11.95
N HIS A 297 8.10 -10.30 11.74
CA HIS A 297 7.06 -11.28 12.02
C HIS A 297 7.11 -12.49 11.09
N HIS A 298 7.53 -12.32 9.82
CA HIS A 298 7.68 -13.42 8.86
C HIS A 298 8.83 -14.35 9.21
N LEU A 299 9.93 -13.80 9.75
CA LEU A 299 11.08 -14.58 10.23
C LEU A 299 10.78 -15.26 11.58
N ARG A 300 10.13 -14.54 12.50
CA ARG A 300 9.81 -15.01 13.85
C ARG A 300 8.45 -14.49 14.28
N ASP A 301 7.42 -15.32 14.21
CA ASP A 301 6.06 -14.95 14.62
C ASP A 301 5.92 -14.99 16.16
N PHE A 302 4.68 -14.92 16.68
CA PHE A 302 4.46 -14.91 18.14
C PHE A 302 4.77 -16.24 18.83
N SER A 303 4.89 -17.36 18.11
CA SER A 303 5.27 -18.65 18.70
C SER A 303 6.64 -18.59 19.38
N ASN A 304 7.53 -17.72 18.90
CA ASN A 304 8.83 -17.44 19.50
C ASN A 304 8.79 -16.90 20.93
N GLU A 305 7.69 -16.29 21.37
CA GLU A 305 7.58 -15.81 22.76
C GLU A 305 7.31 -16.96 23.74
N THR A 306 6.83 -18.11 23.25
CA THR A 306 6.41 -19.25 24.07
C THR A 306 7.25 -20.51 23.84
N GLU A 307 7.85 -20.65 22.66
CA GLU A 307 8.48 -21.90 22.21
C GLU A 307 9.92 -21.65 21.73
N GLN A 308 10.83 -22.57 22.10
CA GLN A 308 12.20 -22.56 21.61
C GLN A 308 12.27 -23.11 20.19
N HIS A 309 12.87 -22.33 19.29
CA HIS A 309 13.03 -22.66 17.89
C HIS A 309 14.51 -22.68 17.50
N SER A 310 14.92 -23.67 16.69
CA SER A 310 16.25 -23.69 16.08
C SER A 310 16.21 -22.95 14.74
N TYR A 311 17.09 -21.97 14.57
CA TYR A 311 17.24 -21.21 13.33
C TYR A 311 18.53 -21.59 12.61
N SER A 312 18.48 -21.63 11.28
CA SER A 312 19.68 -21.71 10.44
C SER A 312 20.55 -20.46 10.60
N GLN A 313 21.81 -20.55 10.19
CA GLN A 313 22.74 -19.41 10.22
C GLN A 313 22.23 -18.24 9.37
N ASP A 314 21.62 -18.54 8.21
CA ASP A 314 21.04 -17.54 7.31
C ASP A 314 19.83 -16.84 7.95
N GLU A 315 18.93 -17.59 8.59
CA GLU A 315 17.78 -17.00 9.31
C GLU A 315 18.23 -16.14 10.50
N GLN A 316 19.26 -16.58 11.23
CA GLN A 316 19.85 -15.79 12.32
C GLN A 316 20.49 -14.50 11.79
N LEU A 317 21.22 -14.57 10.67
CA LEU A 317 21.82 -13.40 10.03
C LEU A 317 20.74 -12.42 9.56
N CYS A 318 19.71 -12.91 8.85
CA CYS A 318 18.57 -12.11 8.40
C CYS A 318 17.88 -11.41 9.56
N TRP A 319 17.57 -12.15 10.64
CA TRP A 319 16.96 -11.60 11.85
C TRP A 319 17.83 -10.51 12.48
N THR A 320 19.12 -10.80 12.69
CA THR A 320 20.09 -9.88 13.31
C THR A 320 20.18 -8.57 12.52
N GLN A 321 20.34 -8.66 11.19
CA GLN A 321 20.49 -7.49 10.33
C GLN A 321 19.21 -6.66 10.26
N LEU A 322 18.05 -7.32 10.19
CA LEU A 322 16.76 -6.64 10.12
C LEU A 322 16.37 -5.99 11.46
N LEU A 323 16.56 -6.68 12.58
CA LEU A 323 16.29 -6.14 13.91
C LEU A 323 17.22 -4.96 14.20
N ALA A 324 18.49 -5.04 13.78
CA ALA A 324 19.45 -3.95 13.85
C ALA A 324 18.94 -2.70 13.09
N LEU A 325 18.54 -2.89 11.83
CA LEU A 325 17.99 -1.82 11.00
C LEU A 325 16.76 -1.18 11.65
N PHE A 326 15.84 -2.01 12.15
CA PHE A 326 14.60 -1.56 12.80
C PHE A 326 14.90 -0.72 14.05
N MET A 327 15.79 -1.18 14.93
CA MET A 327 16.14 -0.46 16.16
C MET A 327 16.91 0.83 15.88
N SER A 328 17.82 0.83 14.90
CA SER A 328 18.50 2.06 14.45
C SER A 328 17.49 3.07 13.88
N PHE A 329 16.52 2.63 13.08
CA PHE A 329 15.46 3.51 12.56
C PHE A 329 14.59 4.05 13.69
N LEU A 330 14.21 3.22 14.68
CA LEU A 330 13.45 3.67 15.85
C LEU A 330 14.19 4.75 16.63
N GLY A 331 15.49 4.58 16.90
CA GLY A 331 16.28 5.59 17.59
C GLY A 331 16.30 6.94 16.86
N VAL A 332 16.53 6.90 15.54
CA VAL A 332 16.52 8.09 14.68
C VAL A 332 15.13 8.76 14.65
N LEU A 333 14.05 7.96 14.60
CA LEU A 333 12.67 8.46 14.67
C LEU A 333 12.35 9.11 16.03
N CYS A 334 12.87 8.58 17.13
CA CYS A 334 12.71 9.16 18.47
C CYS A 334 13.50 10.46 18.64
N LYS A 335 14.68 10.57 18.04
CA LYS A 335 15.51 11.78 18.11
C LYS A 335 14.98 12.92 17.23
N CYS A 336 14.32 12.62 16.12
CA CYS A 336 13.85 13.62 15.15
C CYS A 336 12.98 14.75 15.72
N PRO A 337 11.97 14.48 16.57
CA PRO A 337 11.14 15.54 17.13
C PRO A 337 11.87 16.47 18.13
N LEU A 338 13.06 16.09 18.61
CA LEU A 338 13.78 16.79 19.68
C LEU A 338 14.79 17.84 19.18
N GLN A 339 15.03 17.95 17.88
CA GLN A 339 15.99 18.94 17.35
C GLN A 339 15.41 20.37 17.39
N ASN A 340 16.25 21.37 17.68
CA ASN A 340 15.86 22.74 18.04
C ASN A 340 15.00 23.49 16.98
N ASP A 341 15.03 23.11 15.70
CA ASP A 341 14.21 23.69 14.62
C ASP A 341 12.72 23.25 14.64
N TYR A 342 12.31 22.45 15.63
CA TYR A 342 10.98 21.81 15.67
C TYR A 342 10.02 22.40 16.72
N GLN A 343 10.43 23.39 17.53
CA GLN A 343 9.59 23.93 18.60
C GLN A 343 8.42 24.82 18.13
N GLU A 344 8.44 25.37 16.91
CA GLU A 344 7.42 26.34 16.47
C GLU A 344 6.40 25.82 15.43
N ASP A 345 6.61 24.65 14.84
CA ASP A 345 5.81 24.22 13.68
C ASP A 345 4.98 22.94 13.93
N SER A 346 3.71 22.96 13.50
CA SER A 346 2.78 21.82 13.55
C SER A 346 3.33 20.55 12.86
N GLY A 347 4.38 20.71 12.05
CA GLY A 347 5.16 19.65 11.42
C GLY A 347 5.99 18.75 12.35
N ALA A 348 6.24 19.09 13.62
CA ALA A 348 7.10 18.28 14.51
C ALA A 348 6.60 16.86 14.85
N ALA A 349 5.32 16.56 14.56
CA ALA A 349 4.68 15.30 14.94
C ALA A 349 4.75 14.19 13.86
N TYR A 350 5.34 14.45 12.68
CA TYR A 350 5.28 13.49 11.57
C TYR A 350 5.98 12.13 11.80
N PRO A 351 7.02 11.99 12.66
CA PRO A 351 7.63 10.68 12.95
C PRO A 351 6.84 9.87 13.99
N LEU A 352 5.99 10.54 14.79
CA LEU A 352 5.31 9.92 15.94
C LEU A 352 4.43 8.73 15.57
N PRO A 353 3.69 8.69 14.44
CA PRO A 353 2.96 7.49 14.04
C PRO A 353 3.88 6.27 13.86
N ALA A 354 5.05 6.45 13.26
CA ALA A 354 6.02 5.37 13.06
C ALA A 354 6.68 4.94 14.37
N VAL A 355 6.99 5.89 15.27
CA VAL A 355 7.45 5.58 16.64
C VAL A 355 6.38 4.75 17.35
N LYS A 356 5.13 5.22 17.38
CA LYS A 356 4.02 4.52 18.05
C LYS A 356 3.84 3.11 17.52
N VAL A 357 3.82 2.92 16.20
CA VAL A 357 3.69 1.59 15.57
C VAL A 357 4.87 0.66 15.93
N SER A 358 6.09 1.20 16.00
CA SER A 358 7.28 0.45 16.41
C SER A 358 7.20 0.01 17.88
N MET A 359 6.77 0.92 18.76
CA MET A 359 6.62 0.70 20.19
C MET A 359 5.49 -0.29 20.51
N ASP A 360 4.38 -0.22 19.77
CA ASP A 360 3.29 -1.20 19.85
C ASP A 360 3.80 -2.63 19.58
N TRP A 361 4.66 -2.80 18.58
CA TRP A 361 5.23 -4.11 18.27
C TRP A 361 6.20 -4.58 19.34
N LEU A 362 7.12 -3.73 19.80
CA LEU A 362 8.07 -4.06 20.86
C LEU A 362 7.36 -4.51 22.15
N LYS A 363 6.28 -3.80 22.53
CA LYS A 363 5.43 -4.18 23.68
C LYS A 363 4.85 -5.59 23.56
N LEU A 364 4.57 -6.04 22.33
CA LEU A 364 4.04 -7.38 22.06
C LEU A 364 5.13 -8.45 21.93
N ARG A 365 6.42 -8.06 21.98
CA ARG A 365 7.58 -8.95 21.83
C ARG A 365 8.58 -8.80 22.98
N PRO A 366 8.22 -9.17 24.23
CA PRO A 366 9.12 -9.04 25.38
C PRO A 366 10.50 -9.71 25.19
N SER A 367 10.57 -10.84 24.48
CA SER A 367 11.84 -11.54 24.22
C SER A 367 12.85 -10.69 23.44
N VAL A 368 12.38 -9.77 22.59
CA VAL A 368 13.22 -8.92 21.74
C VAL A 368 14.12 -8.00 22.58
N PHE A 369 13.70 -7.60 23.78
CA PHE A 369 14.52 -6.77 24.67
C PHE A 369 15.78 -7.50 25.19
N GLN A 370 15.86 -8.82 25.03
CA GLN A 370 17.00 -9.65 25.43
C GLN A 370 17.94 -9.97 24.25
N GLU A 371 17.59 -9.54 23.03
CA GLU A 371 18.41 -9.78 21.84
C GLU A 371 19.68 -8.90 21.88
N ALA A 372 20.84 -9.50 21.59
CA ALA A 372 22.13 -8.80 21.63
C ALA A 372 22.15 -7.51 20.78
N VAL A 373 21.46 -7.53 19.65
CA VAL A 373 21.34 -6.40 18.72
C VAL A 373 20.60 -5.20 19.35
N VAL A 374 19.64 -5.47 20.23
CA VAL A 374 18.91 -4.45 20.99
C VAL A 374 19.79 -3.91 22.11
N ASP A 375 20.53 -4.78 22.79
CA ASP A 375 21.49 -4.40 23.83
C ASP A 375 22.62 -3.50 23.30
N GLU A 376 23.14 -3.78 22.10
CA GLU A 376 24.10 -2.92 21.39
C GLU A 376 23.54 -1.52 21.10
N ARG A 377 22.21 -1.40 20.99
CA ARG A 377 21.48 -0.18 20.63
C ARG A 377 20.75 0.45 21.80
N ARG A 378 21.12 0.11 23.04
CA ARG A 378 20.51 0.70 24.24
C ARG A 378 20.60 2.23 24.31
N TYR A 379 21.51 2.84 23.54
CA TYR A 379 21.65 4.30 23.41
C TYR A 379 20.40 5.01 22.85
N ILE A 380 19.42 4.28 22.28
CA ILE A 380 18.17 4.88 21.80
C ILE A 380 17.21 5.24 22.94
N TRP A 381 17.32 4.60 24.10
CA TRP A 381 16.38 4.77 25.21
C TRP A 381 16.42 6.19 25.81
N PRO A 382 17.59 6.83 26.01
CA PRO A 382 17.66 8.25 26.34
C PRO A 382 16.88 9.15 25.39
N TRP A 383 16.96 8.93 24.06
CA TRP A 383 16.21 9.73 23.09
C TRP A 383 14.70 9.49 23.19
N LEU A 384 14.27 8.25 23.44
CA LEU A 384 12.86 7.97 23.71
C LEU A 384 12.39 8.67 25.00
N ILE A 385 13.20 8.65 26.06
CA ILE A 385 12.87 9.30 27.33
C ILE A 385 12.73 10.81 27.16
N SER A 386 13.68 11.45 26.48
CA SER A 386 13.60 12.88 26.16
C SER A 386 12.34 13.20 25.36
N LEU A 387 11.95 12.32 24.41
CA LEU A 387 10.70 12.45 23.67
C LEU A 387 9.46 12.33 24.58
N LEU A 388 9.40 11.32 25.44
CA LEU A 388 8.27 11.12 26.35
C LEU A 388 8.12 12.27 27.35
N ASN A 389 9.23 12.73 27.94
CA ASN A 389 9.24 13.85 28.86
C ASN A 389 8.87 15.17 28.18
N SER A 390 9.17 15.33 26.88
CA SER A 390 8.73 16.50 26.10
C SER A 390 7.21 16.65 26.00
N PHE A 391 6.46 15.57 26.23
CA PHE A 391 5.00 15.58 26.25
C PHE A 391 4.41 16.06 27.58
N GLN A 392 5.25 16.29 28.60
CA GLN A 392 4.83 16.67 29.96
C GLN A 392 3.82 15.64 30.53
N PRO A 393 4.24 14.37 30.70
CA PRO A 393 3.31 13.28 31.00
C PRO A 393 2.72 13.39 32.41
N HIS A 394 1.42 13.10 32.53
CA HIS A 394 0.71 13.11 33.80
C HIS A 394 0.11 11.74 34.12
N GLU A 395 -0.15 11.46 35.40
CA GLU A 395 -0.77 10.19 35.82
C GLU A 395 -2.16 9.98 35.20
N GLU A 396 -2.90 11.07 34.93
CA GLU A 396 -4.19 11.04 34.24
C GLU A 396 -4.10 10.40 32.84
N ASP A 397 -2.98 10.55 32.14
CA ASP A 397 -2.76 9.98 30.81
C ASP A 397 -2.75 8.45 30.83
N LEU A 398 -2.38 7.83 31.96
CA LEU A 398 -2.41 6.38 32.16
C LEU A 398 -3.82 5.85 32.46
N SER A 399 -4.70 6.70 33.00
CA SER A 399 -6.06 6.34 33.39
C SER A 399 -7.07 6.47 32.24
N SER A 400 -6.80 7.34 31.25
CA SER A 400 -7.72 7.61 30.15
C SER A 400 -7.71 6.49 29.11
N ASN A 401 -8.73 5.61 29.14
CA ASN A 401 -8.86 4.55 28.15
C ASN A 401 -9.57 5.08 26.89
N ASN A 402 -8.89 5.96 26.15
CA ASN A 402 -9.39 6.48 24.89
C ASN A 402 -9.51 5.34 23.86
N ALA A 403 -10.72 4.90 23.52
CA ALA A 403 -10.93 3.83 22.53
C ALA A 403 -10.89 4.34 21.07
N THR A 404 -10.82 5.66 20.86
CA THR A 404 -10.78 6.29 19.54
C THR A 404 -9.51 5.89 18.79
N PRO A 405 -9.61 5.26 17.60
CA PRO A 405 -8.43 4.87 16.85
C PRO A 405 -7.80 6.06 16.10
N LEU A 406 -6.48 6.05 16.00
CA LEU A 406 -5.64 6.96 15.23
C LEU A 406 -5.61 6.55 13.74
N PRO A 407 -5.25 7.47 12.82
CA PRO A 407 -5.14 7.17 11.38
C PRO A 407 -4.30 5.91 11.07
N GLU A 408 -3.14 5.77 11.71
CA GLU A 408 -2.24 4.63 11.53
C GLU A 408 -2.82 3.32 12.12
N GLU A 409 -3.68 3.38 13.14
CA GLU A 409 -4.35 2.21 13.70
C GLU A 409 -5.47 1.73 12.76
N PHE A 410 -6.17 2.65 12.11
CA PHE A 410 -7.14 2.34 11.06
C PHE A 410 -6.49 1.71 9.83
N GLU A 411 -5.37 2.26 9.34
CA GLU A 411 -4.65 1.72 8.17
C GLU A 411 -4.11 0.31 8.43
N LEU A 412 -3.71 0.02 9.67
CA LEU A 412 -3.05 -1.24 10.06
C LEU A 412 -4.00 -2.28 10.66
N GLN A 413 -5.30 -2.02 10.70
CA GLN A 413 -6.28 -2.99 11.20
C GLN A 413 -6.13 -4.35 10.50
N GLY A 414 -6.09 -5.43 11.27
CA GLY A 414 -5.91 -6.79 10.74
C GLY A 414 -4.46 -7.21 10.47
N PHE A 415 -3.47 -6.31 10.58
CA PHE A 415 -2.06 -6.66 10.44
C PHE A 415 -1.60 -7.59 11.57
N LEU A 416 -1.15 -8.81 11.23
CA LEU A 416 -0.92 -9.89 12.20
C LEU A 416 0.00 -9.47 13.36
N ALA A 417 1.14 -8.83 13.06
CA ALA A 417 2.14 -8.46 14.06
C ALA A 417 1.67 -7.36 15.05
N LEU A 418 0.58 -6.64 14.75
CA LEU A 418 0.06 -5.55 15.59
C LEU A 418 -1.36 -5.82 16.09
N ARG A 419 -2.02 -6.88 15.60
CA ARG A 419 -3.42 -7.17 15.88
C ARG A 419 -3.76 -7.17 17.38
N PRO A 420 -2.93 -7.70 18.31
CA PRO A 420 -3.21 -7.61 19.74
C PRO A 420 -3.26 -6.17 20.29
N SER A 421 -2.49 -5.23 19.72
CA SER A 421 -2.47 -3.81 20.14
C SER A 421 -3.83 -3.13 19.92
N PHE A 422 -4.61 -3.58 18.93
CA PHE A 422 -5.87 -2.95 18.54
C PHE A 422 -7.11 -3.51 19.25
N ARG A 423 -6.96 -4.46 20.18
CA ARG A 423 -8.08 -5.17 20.82
C ARG A 423 -9.06 -4.25 21.56
N ASN A 424 -8.56 -3.16 22.13
CA ASN A 424 -9.34 -2.23 22.97
C ASN A 424 -9.82 -0.98 22.20
N LEU A 425 -9.64 -0.94 20.88
CA LEU A 425 -10.02 0.19 20.04
C LEU A 425 -11.41 -0.01 19.42
N ASP A 426 -12.16 1.07 19.29
CA ASP A 426 -13.49 1.08 18.68
C ASP A 426 -13.44 1.66 17.25
N PHE A 427 -13.51 0.76 16.26
CA PHE A 427 -13.51 1.12 14.84
C PHE A 427 -14.91 1.41 14.27
N SER A 428 -15.97 1.38 15.09
CA SER A 428 -17.37 1.45 14.62
C SER A 428 -17.72 2.73 13.85
N LYS A 429 -17.09 3.87 14.18
CA LYS A 429 -17.37 5.16 13.55
C LYS A 429 -16.73 5.33 12.15
N GLY A 430 -15.95 4.35 11.69
CA GLY A 430 -15.30 4.37 10.38
C GLY A 430 -14.37 5.58 10.16
N HIS A 431 -13.99 5.82 8.90
CA HIS A 431 -13.06 6.91 8.53
C HIS A 431 -13.64 8.33 8.72
N GLN A 432 -14.97 8.47 8.87
CA GLN A 432 -15.61 9.76 9.13
C GLN A 432 -15.22 10.35 10.50
N ALA A 433 -14.79 9.50 11.45
CA ALA A 433 -14.23 9.96 12.73
C ALA A 433 -12.80 10.53 12.60
N ILE A 434 -12.10 10.22 11.50
CA ILE A 434 -10.71 10.63 11.26
C ILE A 434 -10.66 11.97 10.48
N THR A 435 -11.71 12.27 9.69
CA THR A 435 -11.81 13.50 8.91
C THR A 435 -12.03 14.72 9.81
N GLY A 436 -10.92 15.40 10.11
CA GLY A 436 -10.84 16.61 10.89
C GLY A 436 -10.20 16.35 12.25
N ASP A 437 -8.90 16.60 12.36
CA ASP A 437 -8.24 16.76 13.65
C ASP A 437 -8.78 18.05 14.28
N LYS A 438 -9.92 17.95 14.95
CA LYS A 438 -10.47 19.04 15.74
C LYS A 438 -9.49 19.28 16.89
N GLU A 439 -8.81 20.43 16.87
CA GLU A 439 -8.03 20.94 18.01
C GLU A 439 -6.87 20.03 18.47
N GLY A 440 -6.19 19.32 17.56
CA GLY A 440 -5.00 18.53 17.92
C GLY A 440 -5.31 17.28 18.77
N GLN A 441 -6.57 16.81 18.79
CA GLN A 441 -6.99 15.67 19.60
C GLN A 441 -6.25 14.38 19.20
N GLN A 442 -6.01 14.16 17.90
CA GLN A 442 -5.27 12.98 17.45
C GLN A 442 -3.81 13.01 17.91
N ARG A 443 -3.20 14.21 17.97
CA ARG A 443 -1.86 14.39 18.52
C ARG A 443 -1.81 14.01 19.99
N ARG A 444 -2.74 14.52 20.80
CA ARG A 444 -2.83 14.22 22.25
C ARG A 444 -3.05 12.72 22.51
N ILE A 445 -3.98 12.08 21.80
CA ILE A 445 -4.20 10.64 21.93
C ILE A 445 -2.91 9.87 21.61
N ARG A 446 -2.16 10.28 20.59
CA ARG A 446 -0.88 9.62 20.24
C ARG A 446 0.19 9.79 21.31
N GLN A 447 0.29 10.97 21.91
CA GLN A 447 1.19 11.21 23.06
C GLN A 447 0.80 10.29 24.22
N GLN A 448 -0.49 10.18 24.55
CA GLN A 448 -0.98 9.26 25.58
C GLN A 448 -0.64 7.80 25.28
N ARG A 449 -0.78 7.34 24.03
CA ARG A 449 -0.36 5.98 23.62
C ARG A 449 1.13 5.75 23.87
N LEU A 450 1.97 6.73 23.54
CA LEU A 450 3.42 6.64 23.73
C LEU A 450 3.78 6.65 25.23
N ILE A 451 3.14 7.50 26.04
CA ILE A 451 3.33 7.56 27.50
C ILE A 451 2.94 6.22 28.12
N PHE A 452 1.80 5.64 27.75
CA PHE A 452 1.36 4.33 28.22
C PHE A 452 2.40 3.25 27.90
N THR A 453 2.92 3.23 26.67
CA THR A 453 3.92 2.22 26.28
C THR A 453 5.26 2.48 26.96
N GLY A 454 5.67 3.74 27.15
CA GLY A 454 6.84 4.11 27.93
C GLY A 454 6.74 3.62 29.38
N LYS A 455 5.58 3.80 30.01
CA LYS A 455 5.30 3.29 31.37
C LYS A 455 5.35 1.76 31.40
N TRP A 456 4.75 1.10 30.41
CA TRP A 456 4.84 -0.37 30.30
C TRP A 456 6.30 -0.85 30.20
N ILE A 457 7.16 -0.16 29.43
CA ILE A 457 8.60 -0.50 29.36
C ILE A 457 9.26 -0.29 30.71
N ALA A 458 8.97 0.81 31.41
CA ALA A 458 9.55 1.05 32.74
C ALA A 458 9.19 -0.07 33.73
N ASP A 459 7.97 -0.60 33.65
CA ASP A 459 7.49 -1.67 34.54
C ASP A 459 8.06 -3.05 34.18
N ASN A 460 8.38 -3.31 32.91
CA ASN A 460 8.81 -4.63 32.42
C ASN A 460 10.32 -4.72 32.13
N GLN A 461 10.97 -3.59 31.89
CA GLN A 461 12.38 -3.46 31.53
C GLN A 461 13.06 -2.35 32.35
N PRO A 462 13.10 -2.48 33.69
CA PRO A 462 13.56 -1.41 34.60
C PRO A 462 15.05 -1.04 34.43
N ARG A 463 15.83 -1.90 33.75
CA ARG A 463 17.23 -1.63 33.40
C ARG A 463 17.38 -0.63 32.24
N LEU A 464 16.32 -0.44 31.45
CA LEU A 464 16.33 0.42 30.27
C LEU A 464 15.71 1.78 30.58
N ILE A 465 14.53 1.77 31.21
CA ILE A 465 13.75 2.97 31.53
C ILE A 465 13.18 2.81 32.94
N GLN A 466 13.15 3.89 33.69
CA GLN A 466 12.47 4.04 34.97
C GLN A 466 11.43 5.16 34.85
N CYS A 467 10.41 5.14 35.70
CA CYS A 467 9.37 6.15 35.72
C CYS A 467 9.00 6.50 37.16
N GLU A 468 9.25 7.74 37.54
CA GLU A 468 8.92 8.31 38.85
C GLU A 468 7.64 9.15 38.75
N ASN A 469 6.91 9.27 39.86
CA ASN A 469 5.70 10.08 39.96
C ASN A 469 5.90 11.14 41.06
N GLU A 470 6.07 12.39 40.65
CA GLU A 470 6.17 13.54 41.53
C GLU A 470 4.84 14.32 41.49
N VAL A 471 3.97 14.06 42.47
CA VAL A 471 2.70 14.79 42.65
C VAL A 471 1.83 14.78 41.37
N GLY A 472 1.69 13.62 40.74
CA GLY A 472 0.87 13.41 39.53
C GLY A 472 1.57 13.75 38.21
N LYS A 473 2.82 14.23 38.25
CA LYS A 473 3.69 14.37 37.07
C LYS A 473 4.58 13.15 36.94
N LEU A 474 4.58 12.55 35.76
CA LEU A 474 5.46 11.43 35.47
C LEU A 474 6.80 11.95 34.96
N LEU A 475 7.89 11.34 35.41
CA LEU A 475 9.23 11.62 34.91
C LEU A 475 9.88 10.31 34.48
N PHE A 476 10.24 10.20 33.21
CA PHE A 476 10.98 9.05 32.70
C PHE A 476 12.48 9.27 32.85
N LEU A 477 13.20 8.24 33.31
CA LEU A 477 14.63 8.28 33.65
C LEU A 477 15.35 7.04 33.12
N THR A 478 16.67 7.13 32.98
CA THR A 478 17.55 5.98 32.67
C THR A 478 18.96 6.25 33.17
N GLU A 479 19.67 5.18 33.55
CA GLU A 479 21.11 5.21 33.85
C GLU A 479 21.97 5.10 32.59
N ILE A 480 21.35 4.82 31.44
CA ILE A 480 22.07 4.69 30.16
C ILE A 480 22.50 6.09 29.70
N PRO A 481 23.81 6.32 29.44
CA PRO A 481 24.28 7.61 28.98
C PRO A 481 23.74 7.91 27.57
N GLU A 482 23.37 9.16 27.34
CA GLU A 482 22.95 9.62 26.02
C GLU A 482 24.14 9.63 25.06
N LEU A 483 23.98 9.00 23.89
CA LEU A 483 24.95 9.11 22.81
C LEU A 483 24.74 10.46 22.09
N LEU A 484 25.70 11.36 22.25
CA LEU A 484 25.76 12.58 21.46
C LEU A 484 26.08 12.20 20.00
N LEU A 485 25.14 12.49 19.10
CA LEU A 485 25.42 12.38 17.67
C LEU A 485 26.05 13.70 17.26
N GLU A 486 27.25 13.69 16.69
CA GLU A 486 27.83 14.90 16.09
C GLU A 486 26.83 15.50 15.10
N ASP A 487 26.43 16.74 15.36
CA ASP A 487 25.60 17.49 14.44
C ASP A 487 26.47 18.02 13.31
N PRO A 488 26.06 17.86 12.03
CA PRO A 488 26.83 18.38 10.90
C PRO A 488 26.92 19.92 10.89
N SER A 489 26.17 20.63 11.74
CA SER A 489 26.28 22.07 11.95
C SER A 489 27.50 22.46 12.80
N GLU A 490 27.88 21.68 13.81
CA GLU A 490 29.01 21.99 14.69
C GLU A 490 30.37 21.77 14.02
N ALA A 491 30.44 20.85 13.05
CA ALA A 491 31.65 20.63 12.24
C ALA A 491 32.06 21.86 11.41
N LYS A 492 31.17 22.83 11.18
CA LYS A 492 31.52 24.09 10.52
C LYS A 492 32.10 25.14 11.48
N GLU A 493 31.74 25.10 12.76
CA GLU A 493 32.23 26.08 13.73
C GLU A 493 33.64 25.74 14.22
N SER A 494 33.98 24.45 14.37
CA SER A 494 35.32 24.01 14.76
C SER A 494 36.43 24.31 13.72
N LEU A 495 36.06 24.52 12.46
CA LEU A 495 36.96 24.95 11.38
C LEU A 495 37.12 26.47 11.26
N SER A 496 36.36 27.26 12.03
CA SER A 496 36.34 28.73 11.95
C SER A 496 37.07 29.45 13.09
N SER A 497 37.64 28.71 14.05
CA SER A 497 38.31 29.27 15.23
C SER A 497 39.85 29.31 15.14
N GLN A 498 40.43 29.08 13.97
CA GLN A 498 41.87 29.25 13.73
C GLN A 498 42.13 30.23 12.59
N GLU A 499 41.96 31.52 12.83
CA GLU A 499 42.70 32.55 12.09
C GLU A 499 42.87 33.79 12.99
N THR A 500 44.01 33.85 13.67
CA THR A 500 44.49 35.04 14.37
C THR A 500 45.02 36.06 13.35
N SER A 501 44.34 37.21 13.31
CA SER A 501 44.87 38.58 13.18
C SER A 501 46.23 38.80 12.50
N ILE A 502 46.27 39.57 11.41
CA ILE A 502 47.21 40.70 11.21
C ILE A 502 46.60 41.70 10.21
N ILE A 503 46.91 42.96 10.50
CA ILE A 503 46.42 44.25 10.04
C ILE A 503 46.77 44.58 8.57
N GLU A 504 45.86 45.33 7.94
CA GLU A 504 45.87 45.97 6.61
C GLU A 504 47.02 47.01 6.43
N PRO A 505 47.37 47.44 5.20
CA PRO A 505 46.72 48.66 4.69
C PRO A 505 46.48 48.77 3.17
N LEU A 506 45.49 49.62 2.87
CA LEU A 506 45.01 50.18 1.60
C LEU A 506 46.11 50.72 0.65
N SER A 507 45.88 50.64 -0.68
CA SER A 507 45.38 51.78 -1.49
C SER A 507 45.47 51.56 -3.03
N THR A 508 44.42 52.02 -3.74
CA THR A 508 44.36 52.63 -5.11
C THR A 508 44.75 51.78 -6.32
N ASP A 509 44.12 51.83 -7.50
CA ASP A 509 42.97 52.51 -8.12
C ASP A 509 42.82 51.89 -9.53
N GLY A 510 41.64 51.99 -10.18
CA GLY A 510 41.49 51.71 -11.62
C GLY A 510 40.29 50.83 -12.04
N SER A 511 39.07 51.38 -11.94
CA SER A 511 37.90 50.95 -12.72
C SER A 511 37.97 51.58 -14.15
N PRO A 512 37.15 51.24 -15.18
CA PRO A 512 35.66 51.21 -15.12
C PRO A 512 34.88 50.28 -16.08
N GLY A 513 33.58 50.10 -15.74
CA GLY A 513 32.47 49.78 -16.64
C GLY A 513 31.87 48.37 -16.45
N LEU A 514 30.58 48.12 -16.19
CA LEU A 514 29.34 48.91 -16.33
C LEU A 514 28.23 48.35 -15.38
N LYS A 515 27.50 49.30 -14.76
CA LYS A 515 26.13 49.35 -14.15
C LYS A 515 25.27 48.07 -14.17
N SER A 516 24.76 47.55 -13.03
CA SER A 516 23.69 48.06 -12.14
C SER A 516 22.30 48.10 -12.78
N VAL A 517 21.32 47.38 -12.21
CA VAL A 517 20.22 47.95 -11.39
C VAL A 517 19.29 46.81 -10.91
N LEU A 518 18.96 46.92 -9.62
CA LEU A 518 18.07 46.09 -8.80
C LEU A 518 16.58 46.34 -9.07
N SER A 519 15.78 45.54 -8.36
CA SER A 519 14.52 45.91 -7.68
C SER A 519 13.24 45.41 -8.36
N SER A 520 12.14 45.08 -7.66
CA SER A 520 11.87 44.82 -6.23
C SER A 520 10.38 44.46 -6.12
N GLY A 521 10.05 43.71 -5.07
CA GLY A 521 8.90 44.00 -4.20
C GLY A 521 7.61 43.24 -4.48
N ARG A 522 6.69 43.06 -3.52
CA ARG A 522 6.69 43.23 -2.05
C ARG A 522 5.34 42.67 -1.57
N SER A 523 5.29 42.13 -0.34
CA SER A 523 4.08 41.70 0.35
C SER A 523 3.19 42.88 0.79
N LEU A 524 1.89 42.60 1.04
CA LEU A 524 1.05 43.38 1.95
C LEU A 524 -0.10 42.53 2.54
N ASN A 525 -0.32 42.72 3.85
CA ASN A 525 -1.39 42.18 4.71
C ASN A 525 -2.78 42.77 4.40
N ASN A 526 -3.87 42.04 4.73
CA ASN A 526 -4.97 42.50 5.61
C ASN A 526 -6.07 41.43 5.89
N ASN A 527 -6.79 41.66 7.01
CA ASN A 527 -7.73 40.83 7.78
C ASN A 527 -9.22 40.76 7.30
N CYS A 528 -9.98 39.82 7.91
CA CYS A 528 -11.46 39.66 8.07
C CYS A 528 -12.26 39.23 6.80
N ASP A 529 -13.32 38.42 6.80
CA ASP A 529 -14.29 37.97 7.82
C ASP A 529 -15.05 36.69 7.34
N THR A 530 -15.68 36.01 8.30
CA THR A 530 -16.78 35.01 8.30
C THR A 530 -17.41 34.46 7.00
N GLY A 531 -17.61 33.12 7.02
CA GLY A 531 -18.81 32.45 6.51
C GLY A 531 -18.76 31.86 5.10
N GLU A 532 -18.55 30.53 5.00
CA GLU A 532 -19.41 29.58 4.27
C GLU A 532 -18.69 28.24 4.03
N LYS A 533 -19.35 27.14 4.39
CA LYS A 533 -18.91 25.76 4.14
C LYS A 533 -19.13 25.45 2.65
N PRO A 534 -18.15 24.89 1.91
CA PRO A 534 -18.46 24.25 0.64
C PRO A 534 -18.99 22.84 0.90
N MET A 535 -20.31 22.71 0.81
CA MET A 535 -21.03 21.44 0.66
C MET A 535 -20.73 20.89 -0.74
N VAL A 536 -19.97 19.81 -0.84
CA VAL A 536 -19.71 19.14 -2.13
C VAL A 536 -20.92 18.28 -2.49
N THR A 537 -21.90 18.89 -3.15
CA THR A 537 -22.93 18.16 -3.88
C THR A 537 -22.35 17.69 -5.22
N PHE A 538 -22.37 16.38 -5.45
CA PHE A 538 -22.15 15.79 -6.77
C PHE A 538 -23.22 16.32 -7.73
N LYS A 539 -22.83 17.15 -8.70
CA LYS A 539 -23.63 17.44 -9.89
C LYS A 539 -22.78 17.18 -11.13
N GLU A 540 -23.24 16.21 -11.91
CA GLU A 540 -22.81 15.94 -13.27
C GLU A 540 -23.01 17.20 -14.14
N ASN A 541 -21.97 17.60 -14.87
CA ASN A 541 -22.10 18.55 -15.96
C ASN A 541 -21.65 17.88 -17.26
N ILE A 542 -22.64 17.36 -17.98
CA ILE A 542 -22.54 17.00 -19.39
C ILE A 542 -22.53 18.31 -20.18
N LYS A 543 -21.48 18.58 -20.96
CA LYS A 543 -21.52 19.57 -22.04
C LYS A 543 -21.61 18.83 -23.39
N PRO A 544 -22.60 19.13 -24.24
CA PRO A 544 -22.67 18.57 -25.58
C PRO A 544 -21.63 19.22 -26.51
N ARG A 545 -21.11 18.41 -27.43
CA ARG A 545 -20.13 18.78 -28.45
C ARG A 545 -20.91 19.21 -29.70
N GLU A 546 -20.79 20.47 -30.13
CA GLU A 546 -21.33 20.94 -31.42
C GLU A 546 -20.29 20.77 -32.54
N MET A 547 -20.78 20.44 -33.73
CA MET A 547 -20.01 20.19 -34.95
C MET A 547 -20.41 21.16 -36.07
N ASN A 548 -19.38 21.79 -36.66
CA ASN A 548 -19.23 22.38 -38.01
C ASN A 548 -19.97 23.66 -38.45
N ARG A 549 -19.18 24.60 -38.99
CA ARG A 549 -19.36 25.16 -40.36
C ARG A 549 -18.07 25.79 -40.92
N GLU A 550 -17.81 25.48 -42.19
CA GLU A 550 -16.65 25.81 -43.03
C GLU A 550 -16.61 27.28 -43.49
N GLN A 551 -15.44 27.79 -43.90
CA GLN A 551 -15.14 28.29 -45.27
C GLN A 551 -13.78 29.04 -45.35
N GLY A 552 -12.98 28.76 -46.39
CA GLY A 552 -11.95 29.70 -46.88
C GLY A 552 -10.64 29.10 -47.45
N ARG A 553 -10.67 28.78 -48.75
CA ARG A 553 -9.60 28.50 -49.76
C ARG A 553 -8.21 29.15 -49.49
N ILE A 554 -7.06 28.62 -49.93
CA ILE A 554 -6.53 28.60 -51.33
C ILE A 554 -5.25 27.70 -51.40
N TYR A 555 -5.14 26.86 -52.43
CA TYR A 555 -3.95 26.15 -52.96
C TYR A 555 -3.20 27.06 -53.98
N PRO A 556 -1.91 26.86 -54.41
CA PRO A 556 -1.44 25.66 -55.13
C PRO A 556 0.12 25.41 -55.10
N PRO A 557 0.81 24.73 -56.07
CA PRO A 557 1.35 23.37 -55.87
C PRO A 557 2.79 23.14 -56.46
N LYS A 558 3.15 21.85 -56.70
CA LYS A 558 4.27 21.26 -57.50
C LYS A 558 5.48 20.77 -56.69
N ASP A 559 6.22 19.72 -57.05
CA ASP A 559 6.11 18.60 -58.01
C ASP A 559 7.18 17.54 -57.61
N VAL A 560 6.91 16.29 -58.01
CA VAL A 560 7.76 15.12 -58.30
C VAL A 560 9.30 15.27 -58.20
N SER A 561 10.01 14.31 -57.56
CA SER A 561 11.11 13.50 -58.15
C SER A 561 11.86 12.61 -57.14
N ARG A 562 12.08 11.35 -57.55
CA ARG A 562 12.99 10.36 -56.97
C ARG A 562 14.45 10.81 -57.13
N GLU A 563 15.32 10.46 -56.17
CA GLU A 563 16.67 9.98 -56.52
C GLU A 563 17.34 9.15 -55.41
N ARG A 564 18.10 8.16 -55.87
CA ARG A 564 18.86 7.14 -55.15
C ARG A 564 20.04 7.71 -54.36
N ARG A 565 20.50 6.96 -53.35
CA ARG A 565 21.95 6.70 -53.20
C ARG A 565 22.20 5.33 -52.57
N ASP A 566 22.70 4.44 -53.40
CA ASP A 566 23.29 3.14 -53.04
C ASP A 566 24.64 3.34 -52.33
N TYR A 567 24.99 2.41 -51.46
CA TYR A 567 26.39 1.96 -51.32
C TYR A 567 26.40 0.44 -51.15
N SER A 568 26.90 -0.23 -52.19
CA SER A 568 27.14 -1.67 -52.28
C SER A 568 28.64 -1.94 -52.22
N LYS A 569 29.05 -2.90 -51.39
CA LYS A 569 30.26 -3.76 -51.53
C LYS A 569 30.02 -4.99 -50.62
N GLY A 570 30.13 -6.26 -51.02
CA GLY A 570 30.45 -6.90 -52.29
C GLY A 570 30.49 -8.43 -52.11
N ILE A 571 29.97 -9.15 -53.11
CA ILE A 571 30.60 -10.32 -53.81
C ILE A 571 30.57 -11.67 -53.06
N VAL A 572 29.65 -12.62 -53.40
CA VAL A 572 29.63 -13.65 -54.51
C VAL A 572 30.51 -14.86 -54.17
N ALA A 573 30.21 -16.17 -54.34
CA ALA A 573 29.22 -17.02 -55.04
C ALA A 573 29.17 -18.37 -54.23
N ASN A 574 28.42 -19.46 -54.49
CA ASN A 574 27.88 -20.05 -55.71
C ASN A 574 26.94 -21.23 -55.34
N LYS A 575 25.88 -21.42 -56.15
CA LYS A 575 25.32 -22.69 -56.69
C LYS A 575 25.24 -23.95 -55.80
N ASN A 576 24.03 -24.50 -55.61
CA ASN A 576 23.40 -25.43 -56.59
C ASN A 576 22.01 -25.89 -56.16
N ASP A 577 21.09 -25.93 -57.12
CA ASP A 577 19.77 -26.56 -57.07
C ASP A 577 19.86 -28.10 -57.05
N GLY A 578 18.89 -28.76 -56.40
CA GLY A 578 18.73 -30.21 -56.41
C GLY A 578 17.44 -30.66 -55.75
N LYS A 579 16.42 -30.84 -56.56
CA LYS A 579 14.99 -31.02 -56.27
C LYS A 579 14.61 -32.47 -55.87
N LYS A 580 13.43 -32.60 -55.21
CA LYS A 580 12.51 -33.78 -55.11
C LYS A 580 12.84 -34.86 -54.06
N ASP A 581 11.89 -35.55 -53.42
CA ASP A 581 10.42 -35.46 -53.27
C ASP A 581 10.01 -36.47 -52.17
N ASN A 582 8.91 -36.17 -51.46
CA ASN A 582 7.86 -37.07 -50.97
C ASN A 582 8.13 -38.24 -49.97
N ASN A 583 7.49 -38.11 -48.79
CA ASN A 583 6.34 -38.89 -48.27
C ASN A 583 6.49 -39.16 -46.76
N LYS A 584 5.69 -38.52 -45.89
CA LYS A 584 4.32 -38.88 -45.41
C LYS A 584 4.25 -40.12 -44.49
N ARG A 585 3.85 -39.83 -43.24
CA ARG A 585 2.92 -40.57 -42.33
C ARG A 585 3.49 -41.88 -41.72
N LYS A 586 3.27 -42.26 -40.44
CA LYS A 586 2.09 -42.13 -39.56
C LYS A 586 2.42 -42.59 -38.11
N THR A 587 1.86 -41.89 -37.13
CA THR A 587 1.25 -42.29 -35.83
C THR A 587 1.41 -43.72 -35.22
N GLU A 588 1.86 -43.71 -33.94
CA GLU A 588 1.38 -44.43 -32.71
C GLU A 588 1.46 -45.98 -32.56
N PRO A 589 1.21 -46.59 -31.36
CA PRO A 589 1.82 -46.41 -30.02
C PRO A 589 2.16 -47.78 -29.33
N LYS A 590 2.84 -47.81 -28.14
CA LYS A 590 2.78 -48.85 -27.07
C LYS A 590 3.85 -48.58 -25.99
N LYS A 591 3.49 -48.28 -24.73
CA LYS A 591 3.16 -49.13 -23.55
C LYS A 591 4.37 -49.67 -22.74
N CYS A 592 4.51 -49.10 -21.54
CA CYS A 592 4.83 -49.67 -20.22
C CYS A 592 6.15 -50.45 -19.97
N GLY A 593 6.93 -49.96 -19.00
CA GLY A 593 7.94 -50.70 -18.23
C GLY A 593 8.19 -50.00 -16.88
N LEU A 594 7.86 -50.70 -15.79
CA LEU A 594 8.12 -50.31 -14.40
C LEU A 594 9.59 -50.55 -14.05
N GLU A 595 10.24 -49.63 -13.33
CA GLU A 595 11.19 -49.96 -12.25
C GLU A 595 11.09 -48.93 -11.11
N LYS A 596 11.12 -49.45 -9.88
CA LYS A 596 10.98 -48.75 -8.59
C LYS A 596 12.35 -48.24 -8.13
N MET A 597 12.42 -47.02 -7.59
CA MET A 597 13.32 -46.68 -6.48
C MET A 597 12.63 -45.74 -5.50
N GLN A 598 12.81 -46.04 -4.21
CA GLN A 598 12.25 -45.38 -3.03
C GLN A 598 12.85 -43.99 -2.81
N GLU A 599 12.05 -43.04 -2.32
CA GLU A 599 12.52 -42.07 -1.32
C GLU A 599 11.36 -41.44 -0.52
N ALA A 600 11.70 -41.03 0.71
CA ALA A 600 10.86 -40.99 1.89
C ALA A 600 9.90 -39.78 1.98
N GLY A 601 8.80 -39.99 2.71
CA GLY A 601 7.70 -39.06 2.85
C GLY A 601 7.93 -37.87 3.79
N LYS A 602 7.24 -36.76 3.48
CA LYS A 602 6.80 -35.76 4.45
C LYS A 602 5.31 -35.49 4.22
N GLN A 603 4.52 -35.83 5.23
CA GLN A 603 3.07 -35.63 5.26
C GLN A 603 2.75 -34.14 5.48
N ASN A 604 1.95 -33.56 4.59
CA ASN A 604 1.22 -32.32 4.83
C ASN A 604 -0.11 -32.69 5.49
N VAL A 605 -0.30 -32.27 6.75
CA VAL A 605 -1.59 -32.39 7.44
C VAL A 605 -2.38 -31.11 7.17
N ALA A 606 -3.47 -31.27 6.43
CA ALA A 606 -4.54 -30.31 6.29
C ALA A 606 -5.52 -30.44 7.48
N VAL A 607 -6.00 -29.32 7.99
CA VAL A 607 -7.15 -29.21 8.91
C VAL A 607 -7.91 -27.96 8.42
N GLN A 608 -8.95 -28.05 7.56
CA GLN A 608 -10.37 -28.35 7.81
C GLN A 608 -10.95 -27.60 9.03
N VAL A 609 -12.02 -26.79 8.99
CA VAL A 609 -12.93 -26.20 7.98
C VAL A 609 -13.36 -24.86 8.59
#